data_AF-R0JUY8-F1
#
_entry.id   AF-R0JUY8-F1
#
_cell.length_a   1.000
_cell.length_b   1.000
_cell.length_c   1.000
_cell.angle_alpha   90.00
_cell.angle_beta   90.00
_cell.angle_gamma   90.00
#
_symmetry.space_group_name_H-M   'P 1'
#
loop_
_entity.id
_entity.type
_entity.pdbx_description
1 polymer ?
#
loop_
_entity_poly.entity_id
_entity_poly.type
_entity_poly.pdbx_seq_one_letter_code
_entity_poly.pdbx_strand_id
1 'polypeptide(L)'
;DIKTDLNLLLECLKYQMDCPLSQKEALITIYSICQQNSEASEYFREIGGLRFINDLAKSSIHCVVKEAALFTLGIIIESNVYCQQSLCTSALFEDLILVLINKDSGVNLKRMSVYVILVLVSNNKYGQTYVRETGCIGLLLQLFRTTLSTSEMNLSDENTYQSYQLWSSVCSTLCACVNNPQNEDNQSICCAVFPYAKEWLESCTEPEIVRPICSFVGLTVANNSTVQKYFVSVGGLDTLAKVLNKLMHDSCISQSSTKLAVVVTKTLDACIANDSAMGGTLAKYHTVSELLNLLSNDTLDTGEKMSIILTIGHCTEVCAEQLSLKINESSLNEKNADKLEADMQIRERSLQDYWKKAREILHRIKLIEKEHDE
;
A
#
# COMPACT_ATOMS: atom_id res chain seq x y z
N ASP A 1 -20.13 34.72 -8.88
CA ASP A 1 -19.55 34.13 -10.11
C ASP A 1 -18.23 33.54 -9.66
N ILE A 2 -18.04 32.24 -9.89
CA ILE A 2 -16.95 31.46 -9.29
C ILE A 2 -15.58 32.12 -9.51
N LYS A 3 -15.36 32.70 -10.70
CA LYS A 3 -14.11 33.41 -11.00
C LYS A 3 -13.91 34.65 -10.13
N THR A 4 -14.95 35.46 -9.96
CA THR A 4 -14.93 36.63 -9.08
C THR A 4 -14.69 36.22 -7.63
N ASP A 5 -15.34 35.16 -7.18
CA ASP A 5 -15.22 34.65 -5.80
C ASP A 5 -13.78 34.19 -5.52
N LEU A 6 -13.15 33.45 -6.45
CA LEU A 6 -11.75 33.04 -6.35
C LEU A 6 -10.76 34.20 -6.35
N ASN A 7 -11.00 35.25 -7.14
CA ASN A 7 -10.17 36.46 -7.11
C ASN A 7 -10.26 37.16 -5.74
N LEU A 8 -11.48 37.33 -5.21
CA LEU A 8 -11.69 37.97 -3.91
C LEU A 8 -11.03 37.17 -2.78
N LEU A 9 -11.12 35.83 -2.82
CA LEU A 9 -10.46 34.96 -1.85
C LEU A 9 -8.93 35.05 -1.96
N LEU A 10 -8.38 35.11 -3.17
CA LEU A 10 -6.93 35.29 -3.36
C LEU A 10 -6.45 36.66 -2.85
N GLU A 11 -7.19 37.73 -3.11
CA GLU A 11 -6.89 39.05 -2.56
C GLU A 11 -7.03 39.07 -1.02
N CYS A 12 -8.02 38.36 -0.47
CA CYS A 12 -8.18 38.18 0.97
C CYS A 12 -6.91 37.59 1.60
N LEU A 13 -6.35 36.54 1.00
CA LEU A 13 -5.10 35.94 1.47
C LEU A 13 -3.92 36.92 1.42
N LYS A 14 -3.85 37.79 0.40
CA LYS A 14 -2.78 38.78 0.21
C LYS A 14 -2.85 39.94 1.20
N TYR A 15 -4.04 40.45 1.51
CA TYR A 15 -4.19 41.64 2.37
C TYR A 15 -4.37 41.31 3.85
N GLN A 16 -4.73 40.08 4.20
CA GLN A 16 -4.95 39.68 5.60
C GLN A 16 -3.77 38.90 6.18
N MET A 17 -2.54 39.29 5.85
CA MET A 17 -1.31 38.62 6.32
C MET A 17 -1.17 38.60 7.85
N ASP A 18 -1.75 39.57 8.54
CA ASP A 18 -1.74 39.67 10.01
C ASP A 18 -2.92 38.95 10.69
N CYS A 19 -3.81 38.30 9.92
CA CYS A 19 -4.98 37.58 10.45
C CYS A 19 -4.96 36.10 10.04
N PRO A 20 -4.23 35.23 10.78
CA PRO A 20 -4.06 33.82 10.40
C PRO A 20 -5.36 33.02 10.37
N LEU A 21 -6.35 33.39 11.19
CA LEU A 21 -7.67 32.73 11.19
C LEU A 21 -8.44 33.02 9.91
N SER A 22 -8.46 34.28 9.47
CA SER A 22 -9.14 34.63 8.23
C SER A 22 -8.41 34.09 7.00
N GLN A 23 -7.08 34.02 7.02
CA GLN A 23 -6.32 33.31 5.98
C GLN A 23 -6.70 31.83 5.92
N LYS A 24 -6.82 31.16 7.06
CA LYS A 24 -7.29 29.77 7.12
C LYS A 24 -8.69 29.61 6.53
N GLU A 25 -9.64 30.47 6.88
CA GLU A 25 -11.01 30.42 6.36
C GLU A 25 -11.07 30.66 4.85
N ALA A 26 -10.26 31.58 4.33
CA ALA A 26 -10.13 31.81 2.90
C ALA A 26 -9.55 30.59 2.18
N LEU A 27 -8.49 29.96 2.73
CA LEU A 27 -7.92 28.71 2.21
C LEU A 27 -8.93 27.56 2.18
N ILE A 28 -9.76 27.45 3.22
CA ILE A 28 -10.83 26.44 3.32
C ILE A 28 -11.87 26.65 2.22
N THR A 29 -12.29 27.90 2.04
CA THR A 29 -13.27 28.25 1.01
C THR A 29 -12.72 27.99 -0.40
N ILE A 30 -11.46 28.34 -0.65
CA ILE A 30 -10.80 28.10 -1.95
C ILE A 30 -10.79 26.59 -2.28
N TYR A 31 -10.33 25.73 -1.37
CA TYR A 31 -10.28 24.30 -1.71
C TYR A 31 -11.69 23.73 -1.89
N SER A 32 -12.67 24.19 -1.11
CA SER A 32 -14.06 23.70 -1.22
C SER A 32 -14.66 24.00 -2.61
N ILE A 33 -14.39 25.19 -3.15
CA ILE A 33 -14.79 25.57 -4.52
C ILE A 33 -14.06 24.71 -5.55
N CYS A 34 -12.73 24.58 -5.41
CA CYS A 34 -11.88 23.88 -6.37
C CYS A 34 -12.14 22.36 -6.40
N GLN A 35 -12.47 21.76 -5.25
CA GLN A 35 -12.78 20.33 -5.14
C GLN A 35 -14.06 19.96 -5.89
N GLN A 36 -15.06 20.87 -5.91
CA GLN A 36 -16.35 20.64 -6.55
C GLN A 36 -16.35 21.00 -8.04
N ASN A 37 -15.36 21.77 -8.51
CA ASN A 37 -15.33 22.26 -9.88
C ASN A 37 -13.89 22.33 -10.42
N SER A 38 -13.61 21.46 -11.40
CA SER A 38 -12.30 21.36 -12.06
C SER A 38 -11.92 22.62 -12.84
N GLU A 39 -12.87 23.32 -13.45
CA GLU A 39 -12.63 24.61 -14.13
C GLU A 39 -12.22 25.70 -13.14
N ALA A 40 -12.73 25.66 -11.91
CA ALA A 40 -12.31 26.56 -10.84
C ALA A 40 -10.85 26.32 -10.46
N SER A 41 -10.43 25.05 -10.37
CA SER A 41 -9.03 24.68 -10.10
C SER A 41 -8.09 25.18 -11.20
N GLU A 42 -8.49 25.00 -12.45
CA GLU A 42 -7.74 25.49 -13.61
C GLU A 42 -7.65 27.01 -13.64
N TYR A 43 -8.76 27.71 -13.43
CA TYR A 43 -8.76 29.16 -13.34
C TYR A 43 -7.90 29.67 -12.18
N PHE A 44 -7.97 29.03 -11.01
CA PHE A 44 -7.16 29.38 -9.85
C PHE A 44 -5.65 29.20 -10.12
N ARG A 45 -5.28 28.19 -10.92
CA ARG A 45 -3.91 28.01 -11.44
C ARG A 45 -3.53 29.17 -12.36
N GLU A 46 -4.38 29.53 -13.32
CA GLU A 46 -4.12 30.60 -14.32
C GLU A 46 -3.86 31.96 -13.67
N ILE A 47 -4.60 32.30 -12.61
CA ILE A 47 -4.41 33.57 -11.89
C ILE A 47 -3.22 33.56 -10.91
N GLY A 48 -2.41 32.49 -10.91
CA GLY A 48 -1.23 32.33 -10.04
C GLY A 48 -1.56 31.95 -8.60
N GLY A 49 -2.79 31.53 -8.31
CA GLY A 49 -3.25 31.20 -6.97
C GLY A 49 -2.47 30.05 -6.33
N LEU A 50 -2.17 28.99 -7.10
CA LEU A 50 -1.36 27.85 -6.60
C LEU A 50 0.03 28.27 -6.13
N ARG A 51 0.71 29.10 -6.93
CA ARG A 51 2.04 29.61 -6.60
C ARG A 51 1.99 30.45 -5.33
N PHE A 52 0.98 31.31 -5.21
CA PHE A 52 0.80 32.13 -4.01
C PHE A 52 0.57 31.27 -2.75
N ILE A 53 -0.30 30.25 -2.80
CA ILE A 53 -0.54 29.36 -1.66
C ILE A 53 0.74 28.58 -1.31
N ASN A 54 1.53 28.16 -2.29
CA ASN A 54 2.82 27.52 -2.05
C ASN A 54 3.80 28.47 -1.32
N ASP A 55 3.93 29.70 -1.80
CA ASP A 55 4.77 30.72 -1.16
C ASP A 55 4.27 31.04 0.27
N LEU A 56 2.95 31.00 0.49
CA LEU A 56 2.34 31.18 1.81
C LEU A 56 2.67 30.01 2.76
N ALA A 57 2.60 28.76 2.28
CA ALA A 57 2.98 27.57 3.04
C ALA A 57 4.45 27.62 3.49
N LYS A 58 5.32 28.16 2.63
CA LYS A 58 6.74 28.33 2.91
C LYS A 58 7.02 29.46 3.90
N SER A 59 6.48 30.64 3.64
CA SER A 59 6.91 31.89 4.26
C SER A 59 6.14 32.30 5.52
N SER A 60 4.92 31.79 5.73
CA SER A 60 4.10 32.18 6.89
C SER A 60 4.81 31.86 8.22
N ILE A 61 4.68 32.76 9.20
CA ILE A 61 5.16 32.48 10.57
C ILE A 61 4.16 31.63 11.37
N HIS A 62 2.90 31.54 10.91
CA HIS A 62 1.81 30.90 11.62
C HIS A 62 1.63 29.45 11.15
N CYS A 63 1.87 28.49 12.05
CA CYS A 63 1.76 27.05 11.74
C CYS A 63 0.37 26.68 11.18
N VAL A 64 -0.69 27.26 11.74
CA VAL A 64 -2.08 27.03 11.27
C VAL A 64 -2.29 27.42 9.81
N VAL A 65 -1.60 28.46 9.33
CA VAL A 65 -1.68 28.92 7.94
C VAL A 65 -0.87 28.00 7.05
N LYS A 66 0.32 27.55 7.49
CA LYS A 66 1.12 26.56 6.74
C LYS A 66 0.36 25.27 6.52
N GLU A 67 -0.25 24.75 7.58
CA GLU A 67 -1.05 23.52 7.54
C GLU A 67 -2.24 23.66 6.59
N ALA A 68 -3.01 24.75 6.71
CA ALA A 68 -4.14 25.01 5.83
C ALA A 68 -3.69 25.19 4.36
N ALA A 69 -2.56 25.87 4.13
CA ALA A 69 -2.04 26.10 2.78
C ALA A 69 -1.62 24.79 2.11
N LEU A 70 -0.86 23.94 2.81
CA LEU A 70 -0.46 22.62 2.30
C LEU A 70 -1.68 21.72 2.06
N PHE A 71 -2.67 21.74 2.96
CA PHE A 71 -3.90 20.97 2.77
C PHE A 71 -4.68 21.44 1.54
N THR A 72 -4.88 22.76 1.40
CA THR A 72 -5.54 23.36 0.22
C THR A 72 -4.81 23.02 -1.07
N LEU A 73 -3.47 23.09 -1.08
CA LEU A 73 -2.68 22.67 -2.24
C LEU A 73 -2.91 21.21 -2.57
N GLY A 74 -2.83 20.33 -1.57
CA GLY A 74 -3.01 18.89 -1.74
C GLY A 74 -4.35 18.54 -2.38
N ILE A 75 -5.44 19.15 -1.91
CA ILE A 75 -6.79 18.94 -2.46
C ILE A 75 -6.89 19.41 -3.92
N ILE A 76 -6.36 20.59 -4.24
CA ILE A 76 -6.47 21.16 -5.60
C ILE A 76 -5.65 20.35 -6.60
N ILE A 77 -4.47 19.85 -6.22
CA ILE A 77 -3.64 19.03 -7.12
C ILE A 77 -4.13 17.58 -7.21
N GLU A 78 -4.75 17.04 -6.16
CA GLU A 78 -5.37 15.71 -6.22
C GLU A 78 -6.54 15.68 -7.22
N SER A 79 -7.33 16.76 -7.28
CA SER A 79 -8.51 16.82 -8.16
C SER A 79 -8.22 17.25 -9.60
N ASN A 80 -7.02 17.78 -9.90
CA ASN A 80 -6.71 18.34 -11.22
C ASN A 80 -5.25 18.05 -11.66
N VAL A 81 -5.09 17.26 -12.71
CA VAL A 81 -3.79 16.82 -13.26
C VAL A 81 -2.93 18.01 -13.73
N TYR A 82 -3.51 19.05 -14.31
CA TYR A 82 -2.75 20.21 -14.75
C TYR A 82 -2.22 21.03 -13.56
N CYS A 83 -3.00 21.13 -12.48
CA CYS A 83 -2.54 21.73 -11.22
C CYS A 83 -1.40 20.89 -10.62
N GLN A 84 -1.54 19.57 -10.57
CA GLN A 84 -0.48 18.64 -10.13
C GLN A 84 0.82 18.84 -10.92
N GLN A 85 0.74 18.83 -12.25
CA GLN A 85 1.90 19.02 -13.11
C GLN A 85 2.57 20.39 -12.91
N SER A 86 1.78 21.46 -12.70
CA SER A 86 2.33 22.80 -12.51
C SER A 86 3.15 22.97 -11.23
N LEU A 87 2.84 22.19 -10.18
CA LEU A 87 3.56 22.23 -8.90
C LEU A 87 4.61 21.12 -8.75
N CYS A 88 4.57 20.10 -9.60
CA CYS A 88 5.51 18.98 -9.56
C CYS A 88 6.92 19.41 -10.00
N THR A 89 7.69 19.96 -9.06
CA THR A 89 9.02 20.53 -9.27
C THR A 89 9.97 20.08 -8.17
N SER A 90 11.27 19.93 -8.49
CA SER A 90 12.31 19.60 -7.48
C SER A 90 12.29 20.56 -6.29
N ALA A 91 12.14 21.86 -6.55
CA ALA A 91 12.11 22.89 -5.51
C ALA A 91 10.99 22.68 -4.48
N LEU A 92 9.81 22.23 -4.92
CA LEU A 92 8.71 21.93 -3.98
C LEU A 92 9.05 20.72 -3.11
N PHE A 93 9.63 19.66 -3.67
CA PHE A 93 10.08 18.52 -2.87
C PHE A 93 11.15 18.92 -1.86
N GLU A 94 12.12 19.75 -2.24
CA GLU A 94 13.15 20.29 -1.33
C GLU A 94 12.54 21.12 -0.19
N ASP A 95 11.57 21.98 -0.49
CA ASP A 95 10.85 22.75 0.53
C ASP A 95 10.09 21.84 1.51
N LEU A 96 9.44 20.78 1.01
CA LEU A 96 8.73 19.79 1.84
C LEU A 96 9.70 18.95 2.69
N ILE A 97 10.88 18.60 2.15
CA ILE A 97 11.96 17.91 2.89
C ILE A 97 12.40 18.76 4.08
N LEU A 98 12.56 20.08 3.91
CA LEU A 98 12.95 20.97 5.01
C LEU A 98 11.93 20.93 6.17
N VAL A 99 10.64 20.84 5.86
CA VAL A 99 9.58 20.69 6.88
C VAL A 99 9.68 19.33 7.58
N LEU A 100 9.93 18.25 6.83
CA LEU A 100 9.99 16.90 7.39
C LEU A 100 11.22 16.65 8.28
N ILE A 101 12.39 17.20 7.91
CA ILE A 101 13.64 17.07 8.69
C ILE A 101 13.60 17.94 9.94
N ASN A 102 12.89 19.06 9.91
CA ASN A 102 12.81 19.95 11.06
C ASN A 102 12.16 19.24 12.27
N LYS A 103 12.89 19.18 13.39
CA LYS A 103 12.44 18.54 14.63
C LYS A 103 11.34 19.35 15.32
N ASP A 104 11.34 20.67 15.15
CA ASP A 104 10.38 21.58 15.76
C ASP A 104 9.05 21.63 14.97
N SER A 105 9.01 21.07 13.76
CA SER A 105 7.77 20.96 12.99
C SER A 105 6.82 19.96 13.63
N GLY A 106 5.62 20.44 13.98
CA GLY A 106 4.55 19.62 14.56
C GLY A 106 4.10 18.47 13.65
N VAL A 107 3.55 17.42 14.26
CA VAL A 107 3.14 16.18 13.57
C VAL A 107 2.11 16.46 12.47
N ASN A 108 1.15 17.36 12.71
CA ASN A 108 0.15 17.72 11.70
C ASN A 108 0.77 18.40 10.48
N LEU A 109 1.70 19.35 10.68
CA LEU A 109 2.40 20.00 9.58
C LEU A 109 3.22 19.01 8.74
N LYS A 110 3.90 18.06 9.39
CA LYS A 110 4.58 16.96 8.69
C LYS A 110 3.60 16.10 7.90
N ARG A 111 2.44 15.78 8.48
CA ARG A 111 1.40 15.00 7.79
C ARG A 111 0.85 15.73 6.56
N MET A 112 0.59 17.03 6.64
CA MET A 112 0.16 17.81 5.47
C MET A 112 1.24 17.85 4.39
N SER A 113 2.52 17.92 4.79
CA SER A 113 3.65 17.86 3.85
C SER A 113 3.71 16.50 3.15
N VAL A 114 3.58 15.39 3.91
CA VAL A 114 3.51 14.03 3.35
C VAL A 114 2.31 13.88 2.42
N TYR A 115 1.14 14.46 2.76
CA TYR A 115 -0.03 14.44 1.89
C TYR A 115 0.24 15.14 0.55
N VAL A 116 0.87 16.32 0.55
CA VAL A 116 1.28 17.00 -0.70
C VAL A 116 2.24 16.12 -1.52
N ILE A 117 3.20 15.45 -0.87
CA ILE A 117 4.12 14.51 -1.54
C ILE A 117 3.34 13.35 -2.17
N LEU A 118 2.42 12.72 -1.42
CA LEU A 118 1.56 11.63 -1.90
C LEU A 118 0.84 12.02 -3.18
N VAL A 119 0.15 13.16 -3.17
CA VAL A 119 -0.63 13.59 -4.34
C VAL A 119 0.27 14.02 -5.48
N LEU A 120 1.50 14.52 -5.25
CA LEU A 120 2.44 14.84 -6.32
C LEU A 120 3.01 13.60 -7.01
N VAL A 121 3.20 12.50 -6.29
CA VAL A 121 3.76 11.25 -6.84
C VAL A 121 2.69 10.32 -7.41
N SER A 122 1.44 10.42 -6.94
CA SER A 122 0.35 9.54 -7.35
C SER A 122 0.00 9.70 -8.82
N ASN A 123 -0.01 8.59 -9.56
CA ASN A 123 -0.22 8.52 -11.01
C ASN A 123 0.75 9.42 -11.82
N ASN A 124 1.93 9.75 -11.27
CA ASN A 124 2.82 10.77 -11.85
C ASN A 124 4.28 10.33 -11.86
N LYS A 125 4.76 9.90 -13.04
CA LYS A 125 6.16 9.47 -13.25
C LYS A 125 7.19 10.55 -12.94
N TYR A 126 6.89 11.81 -13.24
CA TYR A 126 7.79 12.92 -12.94
C TYR A 126 7.90 13.14 -11.43
N GLY A 127 6.77 13.07 -10.71
CA GLY A 127 6.75 13.12 -9.25
C GLY A 127 7.56 11.99 -8.62
N GLN A 128 7.39 10.76 -9.11
CA GLN A 128 8.20 9.61 -8.67
C GLN A 128 9.71 9.75 -8.99
N THR A 129 10.06 10.50 -10.03
CA THR A 129 11.46 10.79 -10.36
C THR A 129 12.02 11.84 -9.40
N TYR A 130 11.31 12.95 -9.18
CA TYR A 130 11.74 14.00 -8.26
C TYR A 130 11.83 13.54 -6.81
N VAL A 131 10.87 12.72 -6.33
CA VAL A 131 10.93 12.19 -4.95
C VAL A 131 12.18 11.34 -4.71
N ARG A 132 12.69 10.68 -5.77
CA ARG A 132 13.94 9.92 -5.74
C ARG A 132 15.16 10.84 -5.82
N GLU A 133 15.22 11.71 -6.82
CA GLU A 133 16.39 12.55 -7.10
C GLU A 133 16.68 13.58 -6.00
N THR A 134 15.64 14.08 -5.34
CA THR A 134 15.78 15.00 -4.19
C THR A 134 16.14 14.28 -2.88
N GLY A 135 16.16 12.94 -2.87
CA GLY A 135 16.37 12.14 -1.65
C GLY A 135 15.16 12.08 -0.72
N CYS A 136 14.01 12.65 -1.12
CA CYS A 136 12.77 12.63 -0.33
C CYS A 136 12.33 11.20 0.01
N ILE A 137 12.47 10.26 -0.92
CA ILE A 137 12.11 8.85 -0.69
C ILE A 137 12.93 8.24 0.45
N GLY A 138 14.21 8.60 0.59
CA GLY A 138 15.06 8.17 1.69
C GLY A 138 14.55 8.68 3.05
N LEU A 139 14.09 9.93 3.08
CA LEU A 139 13.48 10.53 4.27
C LEU A 139 12.15 9.87 4.65
N LEU A 140 11.30 9.55 3.66
CA LEU A 140 10.07 8.78 3.90
C LEU A 140 10.37 7.39 4.48
N LEU A 141 11.39 6.70 3.97
CA LEU A 141 11.85 5.42 4.52
C LEU A 141 12.43 5.56 5.93
N GLN A 142 13.05 6.69 6.27
CA GLN A 142 13.47 6.99 7.63
C GLN A 142 12.25 7.17 8.55
N LEU A 143 11.26 7.97 8.12
CA LEU A 143 10.02 8.17 8.87
C LEU A 143 9.26 6.85 9.08
N PHE A 144 9.22 5.97 8.09
CA PHE A 144 8.64 4.63 8.24
C PHE A 144 9.26 3.85 9.40
N ARG A 145 10.59 3.96 9.59
CA ARG A 145 11.32 3.25 10.65
C ARG A 145 11.18 3.88 12.02
N THR A 146 11.07 5.21 12.11
CA THR A 146 11.25 5.94 13.38
C THR A 146 9.99 6.61 13.92
N THR A 147 8.91 6.71 13.13
CA THR A 147 7.69 7.44 13.56
C THR A 147 6.88 6.66 14.59
N LEU A 148 6.92 5.33 14.54
CA LEU A 148 6.24 4.45 15.50
C LEU A 148 7.25 3.51 16.17
N SER A 149 7.08 3.29 17.47
CA SER A 149 7.78 2.26 18.23
C SER A 149 6.84 1.10 18.58
N THR A 150 7.32 -0.14 18.43
CA THR A 150 6.59 -1.36 18.82
C THR A 150 6.32 -1.42 20.33
N SER A 151 7.13 -0.75 21.16
CA SER A 151 6.98 -0.77 22.62
C SER A 151 5.90 0.16 23.16
N GLU A 152 5.35 1.05 22.33
CA GLU A 152 4.51 2.19 22.77
C GLU A 152 3.11 2.18 22.16
N MET A 153 2.69 1.08 21.53
CA MET A 153 1.51 1.07 20.69
C MET A 153 0.20 1.02 21.50
N ASN A 154 -0.18 2.15 22.07
CA ASN A 154 -1.49 2.39 22.65
C ASN A 154 -2.22 3.47 21.84
N LEU A 155 -3.04 3.06 20.87
CA LEU A 155 -3.79 3.98 20.00
C LEU A 155 -4.85 4.83 20.72
N SER A 156 -5.10 4.58 22.01
CA SER A 156 -5.96 5.45 22.83
C SER A 156 -5.26 6.73 23.31
N ASP A 157 -3.93 6.78 23.25
CA ASP A 157 -3.16 7.99 23.53
C ASP A 157 -3.13 8.91 22.29
N GLU A 158 -3.47 10.19 22.48
CA GLU A 158 -3.64 11.15 21.38
C GLU A 158 -2.32 11.39 20.62
N ASN A 159 -1.19 11.47 21.33
CA ASN A 159 0.12 11.69 20.72
C ASN A 159 0.55 10.47 19.88
N THR A 160 0.30 9.28 20.41
CA THR A 160 0.53 8.01 19.72
C THR A 160 -0.36 7.90 18.49
N TYR A 161 -1.63 8.31 18.58
CA TYR A 161 -2.56 8.33 17.46
C TYR A 161 -2.13 9.30 16.35
N GLN A 162 -1.67 10.51 16.69
CA GLN A 162 -1.16 11.47 15.71
C GLN A 162 0.09 10.92 14.99
N SER A 163 0.99 10.28 15.73
CA SER A 163 2.18 9.63 15.17
C SER A 163 1.81 8.49 14.23
N TYR A 164 0.80 7.68 14.59
CA TYR A 164 0.23 6.67 13.72
C TYR A 164 -0.34 7.26 12.43
N GLN A 165 -1.08 8.36 12.49
CA GLN A 165 -1.63 9.01 11.30
C GLN A 165 -0.53 9.50 10.35
N LEU A 166 0.57 10.04 10.89
CA LEU A 166 1.74 10.40 10.09
C LEU A 166 2.39 9.16 9.45
N TRP A 167 2.64 8.12 10.24
CA TRP A 167 3.25 6.88 9.74
C TRP A 167 2.40 6.20 8.66
N SER A 168 1.08 6.13 8.85
CA SER A 168 0.14 5.59 7.86
C SER A 168 0.15 6.41 6.56
N SER A 169 0.23 7.75 6.66
CA SER A 169 0.39 8.63 5.49
C SER A 169 1.71 8.37 4.76
N VAL A 170 2.80 8.11 5.50
CA VAL A 170 4.10 7.74 4.93
C VAL A 170 4.01 6.42 4.19
N CYS A 171 3.35 5.39 4.74
CA CYS A 171 3.13 4.12 4.07
C CYS A 171 2.41 4.30 2.72
N SER A 172 1.29 5.03 2.70
CA SER A 172 0.55 5.32 1.46
C SER A 172 1.39 6.11 0.44
N THR A 173 2.20 7.06 0.91
CA THR A 173 3.10 7.84 0.06
C THR A 173 4.18 6.95 -0.58
N LEU A 174 4.78 6.06 0.21
CA LEU A 174 5.75 5.08 -0.28
C LEU A 174 5.13 4.12 -1.29
N CYS A 175 3.89 3.67 -1.08
CA CYS A 175 3.14 2.89 -2.08
C CYS A 175 3.03 3.63 -3.42
N ALA A 176 2.65 4.91 -3.39
CA ALA A 176 2.53 5.72 -4.59
C ALA A 176 3.89 6.00 -5.26
N CYS A 177 4.99 6.03 -4.49
CA CYS A 177 6.34 6.16 -5.02
C CYS A 177 6.79 4.95 -5.85
N VAL A 178 6.35 3.73 -5.50
CA VAL A 178 6.85 2.47 -6.10
C VAL A 178 5.92 1.89 -7.16
N ASN A 179 4.61 2.08 -7.03
CA ASN A 179 3.65 1.39 -7.87
C ASN A 179 2.35 2.18 -8.06
N ASN A 180 2.52 3.39 -8.62
CA ASN A 180 1.45 4.19 -9.20
C ASN A 180 1.99 5.34 -10.08
N PRO A 181 2.56 5.06 -11.27
CA PRO A 181 2.73 3.76 -11.95
C PRO A 181 3.92 2.94 -11.40
N GLN A 182 4.08 1.68 -11.86
CA GLN A 182 5.22 0.84 -11.45
C GLN A 182 6.57 1.51 -11.76
N ASN A 183 7.46 1.52 -10.75
CA ASN A 183 8.76 2.17 -10.81
C ASN A 183 9.84 1.29 -10.13
N GLU A 184 10.58 0.53 -10.93
CA GLU A 184 11.55 -0.47 -10.45
C GLU A 184 12.72 0.14 -9.67
N ASP A 185 13.17 1.35 -10.03
CA ASP A 185 14.21 2.07 -9.30
C ASP A 185 13.73 2.39 -7.88
N ASN A 186 12.51 2.90 -7.75
CA ASN A 186 11.93 3.22 -6.46
C ASN A 186 11.62 1.95 -5.64
N GLN A 187 11.16 0.87 -6.29
CA GLN A 187 11.00 -0.44 -5.64
C GLN A 187 12.33 -0.94 -5.05
N SER A 188 13.43 -0.80 -5.80
CA SER A 188 14.77 -1.20 -5.38
C SER A 188 15.30 -0.39 -4.19
N ILE A 189 14.92 0.89 -4.08
CA ILE A 189 15.24 1.73 -2.92
C ILE A 189 14.36 1.37 -1.72
N CYS A 190 13.06 1.21 -1.94
CA CYS A 190 12.06 0.96 -0.90
C CYS A 190 12.21 -0.42 -0.23
N CYS A 191 12.79 -1.41 -0.90
CA CYS A 191 13.00 -2.73 -0.30
C CYS A 191 13.93 -2.67 0.94
N ALA A 192 14.71 -1.60 1.12
CA ALA A 192 15.61 -1.39 2.26
C ALA A 192 14.93 -1.32 3.64
N VAL A 193 13.59 -1.21 3.72
CA VAL A 193 12.85 -1.27 4.99
C VAL A 193 12.21 -2.64 5.26
N PHE A 194 12.37 -3.63 4.39
CA PHE A 194 11.76 -4.96 4.59
C PHE A 194 12.09 -5.62 5.93
N PRO A 195 13.31 -5.53 6.50
CA PRO A 195 13.56 -6.03 7.85
C PRO A 195 12.67 -5.39 8.92
N TYR A 196 12.42 -4.08 8.83
CA TYR A 196 11.53 -3.36 9.76
C TYR A 196 10.06 -3.73 9.54
N ALA A 197 9.63 -3.84 8.28
CA ALA A 197 8.28 -4.30 7.95
C ALA A 197 8.02 -5.71 8.52
N LYS A 198 9.01 -6.60 8.41
CA LYS A 198 8.98 -7.94 8.98
C LYS A 198 8.84 -7.90 10.51
N GLU A 199 9.67 -7.13 11.21
CA GLU A 199 9.60 -7.01 12.68
C GLU A 199 8.20 -6.59 13.16
N TRP A 200 7.59 -5.62 12.48
CA TRP A 200 6.21 -5.21 12.76
C TRP A 200 5.20 -6.34 12.55
N LEU A 201 5.28 -7.05 11.42
CA LEU A 201 4.41 -8.18 11.12
C LEU A 201 4.57 -9.34 12.12
N GLU A 202 5.77 -9.53 12.69
CA GLU A 202 6.00 -10.53 13.74
C GLU A 202 5.43 -10.08 15.10
N SER A 203 5.42 -8.78 15.37
CA SER A 203 5.06 -8.22 16.68
C SER A 203 3.56 -8.12 16.96
N CYS A 204 2.72 -7.91 15.93
CA CYS A 204 1.28 -7.69 16.12
C CYS A 204 0.43 -8.18 14.94
N THR A 205 -0.86 -8.37 15.19
CA THR A 205 -1.88 -8.69 14.17
C THR A 205 -2.93 -7.59 14.02
N GLU A 206 -2.62 -6.37 14.50
CA GLU A 206 -3.54 -5.23 14.44
C GLU A 206 -3.76 -4.78 12.98
N PRO A 207 -5.02 -4.72 12.51
CA PRO A 207 -5.34 -4.33 11.13
C PRO A 207 -4.76 -2.98 10.72
N GLU A 208 -4.69 -2.03 11.65
CA GLU A 208 -4.16 -0.67 11.48
C GLU A 208 -2.68 -0.68 11.06
N ILE A 209 -1.94 -1.72 11.43
CA ILE A 209 -0.49 -1.85 11.19
C ILE A 209 -0.21 -2.84 10.08
N VAL A 210 -0.86 -3.99 10.12
CA VAL A 210 -0.64 -5.05 9.14
C VAL A 210 -1.10 -4.59 7.75
N ARG A 211 -2.23 -3.87 7.61
CA ARG A 211 -2.73 -3.46 6.28
C ARG A 211 -1.78 -2.49 5.56
N PRO A 212 -1.29 -1.38 6.18
CA PRO A 212 -0.34 -0.48 5.50
C PRO A 212 0.95 -1.19 5.12
N ILE A 213 1.48 -2.07 5.97
CA ILE A 213 2.70 -2.83 5.69
C ILE A 213 2.48 -3.79 4.52
N CYS A 214 1.40 -4.57 4.55
CA CYS A 214 1.06 -5.49 3.47
C CYS A 214 0.87 -4.76 2.13
N SER A 215 0.17 -3.62 2.13
CA SER A 215 0.02 -2.78 0.94
C SER A 215 1.38 -2.31 0.40
N PHE A 216 2.23 -1.77 1.29
CA PHE A 216 3.55 -1.29 0.90
C PHE A 216 4.47 -2.40 0.39
N VAL A 217 4.55 -3.54 1.10
CA VAL A 217 5.34 -4.70 0.68
C VAL A 217 4.84 -5.22 -0.66
N GLY A 218 3.53 -5.48 -0.78
CA GLY A 218 2.92 -6.03 -1.99
C GLY A 218 3.19 -5.16 -3.23
N LEU A 219 3.04 -3.85 -3.09
CA LEU A 219 3.31 -2.91 -4.19
C LEU A 219 4.81 -2.75 -4.50
N THR A 220 5.68 -2.87 -3.49
CA THR A 220 7.14 -2.80 -3.66
C THR A 220 7.69 -4.04 -4.37
N VAL A 221 7.15 -5.23 -4.12
CA VAL A 221 7.59 -6.49 -4.75
C VAL A 221 6.91 -6.77 -6.10
N ALA A 222 5.76 -6.12 -6.38
CA ALA A 222 4.95 -6.39 -7.55
C ALA A 222 5.76 -6.31 -8.87
N ASN A 223 5.66 -7.36 -9.67
CA ASN A 223 6.35 -7.49 -10.98
C ASN A 223 7.87 -7.24 -10.91
N ASN A 224 8.52 -7.50 -9.77
CA ASN A 224 9.95 -7.29 -9.58
C ASN A 224 10.59 -8.47 -8.87
N SER A 225 11.09 -9.43 -9.65
CA SER A 225 11.66 -10.69 -9.14
C SER A 225 12.90 -10.49 -8.27
N THR A 226 13.70 -9.46 -8.52
CA THR A 226 14.87 -9.13 -7.68
C THR A 226 14.43 -8.71 -6.28
N VAL A 227 13.43 -7.84 -6.19
CA VAL A 227 12.90 -7.36 -4.90
C VAL A 227 12.11 -8.46 -4.18
N GLN A 228 11.38 -9.31 -4.89
CA GLN A 228 10.76 -10.52 -4.34
C GLN A 228 11.81 -11.45 -3.70
N LYS A 229 12.90 -11.77 -4.42
CA LYS A 229 14.00 -12.60 -3.90
C LYS A 229 14.62 -12.00 -2.65
N TYR A 230 14.80 -10.68 -2.64
CA TYR A 230 15.32 -10.00 -1.45
C TYR A 230 14.37 -10.12 -0.26
N PHE A 231 13.06 -9.91 -0.44
CA PHE A 231 12.06 -10.08 0.62
C PHE A 231 12.07 -11.51 1.20
N VAL A 232 12.20 -12.52 0.34
CA VAL A 232 12.37 -13.92 0.76
C VAL A 232 13.67 -14.10 1.56
N SER A 233 14.78 -13.52 1.10
CA SER A 233 16.10 -13.67 1.75
C SER A 233 16.15 -13.11 3.17
N VAL A 234 15.34 -12.10 3.48
CA VAL A 234 15.22 -11.54 4.85
C VAL A 234 14.21 -12.30 5.73
N GLY A 235 13.61 -13.37 5.20
CA GLY A 235 12.59 -14.19 5.87
C GLY A 235 11.20 -13.57 5.88
N GLY A 236 10.91 -12.59 5.02
CA GLY A 236 9.63 -11.90 4.98
C GLY A 236 8.47 -12.82 4.56
N LEU A 237 8.72 -13.75 3.63
CA LEU A 237 7.71 -14.70 3.16
C LEU A 237 7.26 -15.67 4.27
N ASP A 238 8.23 -16.18 5.05
CA ASP A 238 7.99 -16.99 6.25
C ASP A 238 7.14 -16.24 7.28
N THR A 239 7.42 -14.96 7.50
CA THR A 239 6.68 -14.10 8.41
C THR A 239 5.23 -13.91 7.97
N LEU A 240 4.98 -13.61 6.69
CA LEU A 240 3.62 -13.49 6.16
C LEU A 240 2.82 -14.80 6.31
N ALA A 241 3.45 -15.95 6.05
CA ALA A 241 2.80 -17.25 6.23
C ALA A 241 2.41 -17.50 7.69
N LYS A 242 3.28 -17.16 8.65
CA LYS A 242 2.97 -17.26 10.09
C LYS A 242 1.85 -16.31 10.52
N VAL A 243 1.84 -15.08 10.00
CA VAL A 243 0.77 -14.11 10.26
C VAL A 243 -0.57 -14.65 9.75
N LEU A 244 -0.60 -15.21 8.53
CA LEU A 244 -1.80 -15.85 7.99
C LEU A 244 -2.29 -16.97 8.93
N ASN A 245 -1.42 -17.88 9.36
CA ASN A 245 -1.80 -18.96 10.26
C ASN A 245 -2.33 -18.42 11.60
N LYS A 246 -1.71 -17.38 12.16
CA LYS A 246 -2.20 -16.75 13.40
C LYS A 246 -3.61 -16.17 13.25
N LEU A 247 -3.89 -15.51 12.13
CA LEU A 247 -5.22 -14.96 11.83
C LEU A 247 -6.28 -16.05 11.62
N MET A 248 -5.89 -17.23 11.11
CA MET A 248 -6.80 -18.35 10.87
C MET A 248 -7.07 -19.20 12.11
N HIS A 249 -6.17 -19.22 13.09
CA HIS A 249 -6.30 -20.01 14.32
C HIS A 249 -6.86 -19.25 15.52
N ASP A 250 -7.09 -17.94 15.40
CA ASP A 250 -7.75 -17.19 16.46
C ASP A 250 -9.17 -17.75 16.70
N SER A 251 -9.46 -18.07 17.97
CA SER A 251 -10.62 -18.86 18.43
C SER A 251 -11.99 -18.25 18.11
N CYS A 252 -12.01 -17.03 17.60
CA CYS A 252 -13.14 -16.39 16.98
C CYS A 252 -12.65 -15.82 15.65
N ILE A 253 -12.88 -16.51 14.53
CA ILE A 253 -12.67 -15.95 13.19
C ILE A 253 -13.62 -14.75 13.07
N SER A 254 -13.14 -13.59 13.49
CA SER A 254 -13.88 -12.35 13.35
C SER A 254 -13.89 -11.96 11.88
N GLN A 255 -14.90 -11.20 11.47
CA GLN A 255 -14.93 -10.64 10.12
C GLN A 255 -13.68 -9.78 9.86
N SER A 256 -13.18 -9.07 10.88
CA SER A 256 -11.95 -8.26 10.79
C SER A 256 -10.71 -9.12 10.50
N SER A 257 -10.53 -10.22 11.25
CA SER A 257 -9.42 -11.17 11.08
C SER A 257 -9.47 -11.83 9.70
N THR A 258 -10.67 -12.19 9.24
CA THR A 258 -10.89 -12.75 7.89
C THR A 258 -10.45 -11.77 6.80
N LYS A 259 -10.92 -10.51 6.86
CA LYS A 259 -10.54 -9.48 5.89
C LYS A 259 -9.04 -9.20 5.93
N LEU A 260 -8.42 -9.24 7.11
CA LEU A 260 -6.97 -9.08 7.23
C LEU A 260 -6.20 -10.26 6.63
N ALA A 261 -6.68 -11.50 6.81
CA ALA A 261 -6.09 -12.70 6.21
C ALA A 261 -6.10 -12.62 4.67
N VAL A 262 -7.15 -12.07 4.07
CA VAL A 262 -7.20 -11.80 2.62
C VAL A 262 -6.14 -10.79 2.20
N VAL A 263 -5.90 -9.74 2.98
CA VAL A 263 -4.84 -8.75 2.68
C VAL A 263 -3.45 -9.40 2.75
N VAL A 264 -3.19 -10.23 3.75
CA VAL A 264 -1.94 -10.99 3.86
C VAL A 264 -1.78 -11.96 2.68
N THR A 265 -2.87 -12.61 2.28
CA THR A 265 -2.92 -13.51 1.11
C THR A 265 -2.53 -12.80 -0.18
N LYS A 266 -3.10 -11.62 -0.46
CA LYS A 266 -2.73 -10.80 -1.63
C LYS A 266 -1.25 -10.39 -1.61
N THR A 267 -0.69 -10.17 -0.42
CA THR A 267 0.72 -9.81 -0.27
C THR A 267 1.62 -11.02 -0.51
N LEU A 268 1.24 -12.20 0.00
CA LEU A 268 1.90 -13.47 -0.29
C LEU A 268 1.93 -13.73 -1.80
N ASP A 269 0.80 -13.56 -2.47
CA ASP A 269 0.67 -13.68 -3.93
C ASP A 269 1.66 -12.79 -4.67
N ALA A 270 1.66 -11.50 -4.34
CA ALA A 270 2.58 -10.53 -4.94
C ALA A 270 4.06 -10.89 -4.70
N CYS A 271 4.39 -11.60 -3.62
CA CYS A 271 5.76 -12.05 -3.35
C CYS A 271 6.20 -13.25 -4.21
N ILE A 272 5.25 -14.08 -4.66
CA ILE A 272 5.55 -15.34 -5.37
C ILE A 272 5.18 -15.31 -6.87
N ALA A 273 4.41 -14.32 -7.32
CA ALA A 273 3.81 -14.29 -8.66
C ALA A 273 4.79 -14.40 -9.84
N ASN A 274 6.07 -14.05 -9.69
CA ASN A 274 7.05 -14.11 -10.79
C ASN A 274 8.10 -15.22 -10.63
N ASP A 275 8.07 -15.99 -9.54
CA ASP A 275 9.06 -17.03 -9.29
C ASP A 275 8.36 -18.20 -8.61
N SER A 276 7.88 -19.13 -9.45
CA SER A 276 7.14 -20.31 -9.00
C SER A 276 7.91 -21.03 -7.89
N ALA A 277 9.23 -21.18 -8.00
CA ALA A 277 10.08 -21.89 -7.04
C ALA A 277 9.94 -21.37 -5.59
N MET A 278 9.57 -20.09 -5.41
CA MET A 278 9.30 -19.51 -4.08
C MET A 278 8.07 -20.11 -3.42
N GLY A 279 7.05 -20.52 -4.18
CA GLY A 279 5.84 -21.18 -3.67
C GLY A 279 6.15 -22.47 -2.91
N GLY A 280 7.21 -23.18 -3.29
CA GLY A 280 7.68 -24.37 -2.57
C GLY A 280 8.09 -24.09 -1.12
N THR A 281 8.54 -22.87 -0.80
CA THR A 281 8.92 -22.49 0.57
C THR A 281 7.73 -22.35 1.52
N LEU A 282 6.52 -22.12 0.97
CA LEU A 282 5.28 -21.99 1.74
C LEU A 282 4.69 -23.35 2.16
N ALA A 283 5.11 -24.45 1.52
CA ALA A 283 4.61 -25.79 1.83
C ALA A 283 4.82 -26.18 3.31
N LYS A 284 5.92 -25.74 3.93
CA LYS A 284 6.24 -26.02 5.33
C LYS A 284 5.30 -25.35 6.34
N TYR A 285 4.50 -24.38 5.89
CA TYR A 285 3.52 -23.67 6.72
C TYR A 285 2.08 -24.14 6.50
N HIS A 286 1.87 -25.16 5.66
CA HIS A 286 0.55 -25.62 5.25
C HIS A 286 -0.32 -24.51 4.63
N THR A 287 0.32 -23.50 4.02
CA THR A 287 -0.36 -22.29 3.50
C THR A 287 -1.51 -22.61 2.55
N VAL A 288 -1.37 -23.60 1.65
CA VAL A 288 -2.45 -24.00 0.73
C VAL A 288 -3.69 -24.52 1.49
N SER A 289 -3.49 -25.24 2.59
CA SER A 289 -4.60 -25.71 3.43
C SER A 289 -5.32 -24.53 4.10
N GLU A 290 -4.56 -23.57 4.63
CA GLU A 290 -5.15 -22.37 5.25
C GLU A 290 -5.89 -21.50 4.24
N LEU A 291 -5.35 -21.35 3.03
CA LEU A 291 -6.02 -20.63 1.95
C LEU A 291 -7.33 -21.30 1.53
N LEU A 292 -7.39 -22.64 1.47
CA LEU A 292 -8.64 -23.35 1.22
C LEU A 292 -9.67 -23.16 2.35
N ASN A 293 -9.21 -23.16 3.60
CA ASN A 293 -10.08 -22.90 4.75
C ASN A 293 -10.64 -21.47 4.67
N LEU A 294 -9.79 -20.49 4.37
CA LEU A 294 -10.19 -19.09 4.17
C LEU A 294 -11.20 -18.95 3.02
N LEU A 295 -10.95 -19.63 1.89
CA LEU A 295 -11.83 -19.61 0.71
C LEU A 295 -13.24 -20.19 0.99
N SER A 296 -13.37 -21.05 2.00
CA SER A 296 -14.64 -21.64 2.42
C SER A 296 -15.50 -20.68 3.24
N ASN A 297 -15.01 -19.47 3.55
CA ASN A 297 -15.77 -18.47 4.29
C ASN A 297 -16.79 -17.76 3.39
N ASP A 298 -18.07 -17.89 3.72
CA ASP A 298 -19.18 -17.35 2.92
C ASP A 298 -19.29 -15.82 2.98
N THR A 299 -18.61 -15.15 3.92
CA THR A 299 -18.62 -13.68 4.04
C THR A 299 -17.69 -12.97 3.05
N LEU A 300 -16.88 -13.74 2.30
CA LEU A 300 -15.95 -13.21 1.30
C LEU A 300 -16.67 -12.85 0.01
N ASP A 301 -16.35 -11.67 -0.53
CA ASP A 301 -16.83 -11.28 -1.85
C ASP A 301 -16.07 -12.01 -2.98
N THR A 302 -16.59 -11.90 -4.21
CA THR A 302 -16.02 -12.56 -5.39
C THR A 302 -14.58 -12.15 -5.66
N GLY A 303 -14.23 -10.87 -5.46
CA GLY A 303 -12.88 -10.37 -5.68
C GLY A 303 -11.88 -10.92 -4.65
N GLU A 304 -12.31 -11.06 -3.40
CA GLU A 304 -11.51 -11.69 -2.34
C GLU A 304 -11.29 -13.18 -2.61
N LYS A 305 -12.36 -13.92 -2.96
CA LYS A 305 -12.26 -15.33 -3.34
C LYS A 305 -11.33 -15.54 -4.52
N MET A 306 -11.42 -14.68 -5.54
CA MET A 306 -10.52 -14.72 -6.71
C MET A 306 -9.06 -14.53 -6.30
N SER A 307 -8.76 -13.58 -5.42
CA SER A 307 -7.38 -13.36 -4.95
C SER A 307 -6.80 -14.57 -4.21
N ILE A 308 -7.62 -15.28 -3.42
CA ILE A 308 -7.20 -16.51 -2.74
C ILE A 308 -6.94 -17.62 -3.77
N ILE A 309 -7.83 -17.79 -4.74
CA ILE A 309 -7.68 -18.80 -5.81
C ILE A 309 -6.39 -18.56 -6.61
N LEU A 310 -6.10 -17.31 -6.98
CA LEU A 310 -4.86 -16.94 -7.66
C LEU A 310 -3.63 -17.32 -6.84
N THR A 311 -3.65 -17.01 -5.54
CA THR A 311 -2.55 -17.35 -4.61
C THR A 311 -2.33 -18.85 -4.52
N ILE A 312 -3.42 -19.63 -4.43
CA ILE A 312 -3.36 -21.10 -4.45
C ILE A 312 -2.73 -21.58 -5.77
N GLY A 313 -3.10 -20.98 -6.89
CA GLY A 313 -2.52 -21.24 -8.22
C GLY A 313 -1.00 -21.09 -8.20
N HIS A 314 -0.49 -19.91 -7.83
CA HIS A 314 0.95 -19.66 -7.76
C HIS A 314 1.67 -20.55 -6.73
N CYS A 315 1.05 -20.87 -5.59
CA CYS A 315 1.63 -21.80 -4.62
C CYS A 315 1.77 -23.23 -5.15
N THR A 316 0.92 -23.64 -6.10
CA THR A 316 0.86 -25.03 -6.60
C THR A 316 1.49 -25.21 -7.98
N GLU A 317 1.90 -24.13 -8.64
CA GLU A 317 2.56 -24.15 -9.95
C GLU A 317 3.81 -25.04 -9.97
N VAL A 318 4.68 -24.93 -8.96
CA VAL A 318 5.87 -25.79 -8.82
C VAL A 318 5.52 -27.26 -8.69
N CYS A 319 4.40 -27.58 -8.02
CA CYS A 319 3.98 -28.97 -7.91
C CYS A 319 3.61 -29.53 -9.29
N ALA A 320 2.92 -28.75 -10.12
CA ALA A 320 2.58 -29.15 -11.49
C ALA A 320 3.83 -29.32 -12.37
N GLU A 321 4.80 -28.40 -12.28
CA GLU A 321 6.06 -28.44 -13.03
C GLU A 321 6.98 -29.58 -12.56
N GLN A 322 7.07 -29.84 -11.25
CA GLN A 322 7.86 -30.95 -10.72
C GLN A 322 7.22 -32.32 -11.03
N LEU A 323 5.89 -32.41 -11.05
CA LEU A 323 5.17 -33.61 -11.47
C LEU A 323 5.42 -33.90 -12.96
N SER A 324 5.36 -32.89 -13.83
CA SER A 324 5.61 -33.07 -15.27
C SER A 324 7.06 -33.47 -15.57
N LEU A 325 8.04 -32.85 -14.89
CA LEU A 325 9.46 -33.22 -15.01
C LEU A 325 9.73 -34.63 -14.46
N LYS A 326 9.15 -35.00 -13.32
CA LYS A 326 9.29 -36.36 -12.76
C LYS A 326 8.63 -37.43 -13.62
N ILE A 327 7.50 -37.15 -14.27
CA ILE A 327 6.88 -38.07 -15.24
C ILE A 327 7.82 -38.28 -16.45
N ASN A 328 8.49 -37.21 -16.90
CA ASN A 328 9.45 -37.30 -17.99
C ASN A 328 10.77 -38.02 -17.57
N GLU A 329 11.28 -37.78 -16.36
CA GLU A 329 12.48 -38.46 -15.83
C GLU A 329 12.24 -39.91 -15.41
N SER A 330 11.05 -40.25 -14.89
CA SER A 330 10.70 -41.61 -14.51
C SER A 330 10.47 -42.53 -15.72
N SER A 331 10.13 -41.95 -16.88
CA SER A 331 10.18 -42.67 -18.17
C SER A 331 11.60 -43.13 -18.54
N LEU A 332 12.63 -42.59 -17.88
CA LEU A 332 14.05 -42.86 -18.16
C LEU A 332 14.76 -43.69 -17.05
N ASN A 333 14.17 -43.91 -15.87
CA ASN A 333 14.83 -44.62 -14.76
C ASN A 333 13.89 -45.52 -13.95
N GLU A 334 13.80 -46.80 -14.31
CA GLU A 334 12.91 -47.82 -13.72
C GLU A 334 13.21 -48.25 -12.26
N LYS A 335 14.28 -47.76 -11.60
CA LYS A 335 14.77 -48.36 -10.35
C LYS A 335 14.36 -47.69 -9.03
N ASN A 336 13.61 -46.58 -9.06
CA ASN A 336 13.14 -45.88 -7.84
C ASN A 336 11.61 -45.83 -7.72
N ALA A 337 10.88 -46.67 -8.47
CA ALA A 337 9.42 -46.60 -8.63
C ALA A 337 8.65 -46.75 -7.30
N ASP A 338 8.93 -47.76 -6.49
CA ASP A 338 8.06 -48.12 -5.35
C ASP A 338 8.03 -47.08 -4.23
N LYS A 339 9.18 -46.45 -3.93
CA LYS A 339 9.27 -45.39 -2.89
C LYS A 339 8.66 -44.07 -3.40
N LEU A 340 8.80 -43.81 -4.70
CA LEU A 340 8.21 -42.64 -5.35
C LEU A 340 6.69 -42.80 -5.51
N GLU A 341 6.19 -44.01 -5.75
CA GLU A 341 4.77 -44.34 -5.88
C GLU A 341 4.02 -44.14 -4.55
N ALA A 342 4.65 -44.48 -3.43
CA ALA A 342 4.12 -44.18 -2.10
C ALA A 342 4.03 -42.66 -1.83
N ASP A 343 5.10 -41.91 -2.10
CA ASP A 343 5.12 -40.44 -1.93
C ASP A 343 4.18 -39.74 -2.94
N MET A 344 4.06 -40.27 -4.16
CA MET A 344 3.12 -39.82 -5.19
C MET A 344 1.69 -40.10 -4.79
N GLN A 345 1.35 -41.28 -4.28
CA GLN A 345 -0.01 -41.58 -3.82
C GLN A 345 -0.42 -40.71 -2.63
N ILE A 346 0.51 -40.33 -1.76
CA ILE A 346 0.25 -39.41 -0.64
C ILE A 346 0.02 -37.99 -1.18
N ARG A 347 0.88 -37.49 -2.09
CA ARG A 347 0.70 -36.18 -2.73
C ARG A 347 -0.54 -36.13 -3.62
N GLU A 348 -0.82 -37.19 -4.36
CA GLU A 348 -1.98 -37.32 -5.26
C GLU A 348 -3.28 -37.39 -4.48
N ARG A 349 -3.33 -38.11 -3.34
CA ARG A 349 -4.46 -38.02 -2.41
C ARG A 349 -4.65 -36.62 -1.87
N SER A 350 -3.56 -35.96 -1.45
CA SER A 350 -3.65 -34.58 -0.98
C SER A 350 -4.16 -33.64 -2.09
N LEU A 351 -3.64 -33.77 -3.31
CA LEU A 351 -4.04 -33.02 -4.50
C LEU A 351 -5.48 -33.33 -4.90
N GLN A 352 -5.92 -34.58 -4.82
CA GLN A 352 -7.31 -34.96 -5.07
C GLN A 352 -8.25 -34.32 -4.06
N ASP A 353 -7.86 -34.24 -2.79
CA ASP A 353 -8.64 -33.52 -1.77
C ASP A 353 -8.65 -32.01 -2.05
N TYR A 354 -7.51 -31.41 -2.45
CA TYR A 354 -7.44 -30.01 -2.88
C TYR A 354 -8.35 -29.76 -4.11
N TRP A 355 -8.29 -30.61 -5.13
CA TRP A 355 -9.11 -30.52 -6.35
C TRP A 355 -10.59 -30.80 -6.11
N LYS A 356 -10.91 -31.68 -5.16
CA LYS A 356 -12.29 -31.93 -4.73
C LYS A 356 -12.86 -30.70 -4.05
N LYS A 357 -12.13 -30.12 -3.09
CA LYS A 357 -12.51 -28.85 -2.45
C LYS A 357 -12.61 -27.70 -3.46
N ALA A 358 -11.65 -27.56 -4.38
CA ALA A 358 -11.69 -26.55 -5.43
C ALA A 358 -12.90 -26.72 -6.37
N ARG A 359 -13.27 -27.96 -6.71
CA ARG A 359 -14.49 -28.25 -7.49
C ARG A 359 -15.77 -27.96 -6.72
N GLU A 360 -15.83 -28.27 -5.43
CA GLU A 360 -16.95 -27.93 -4.57
C GLU A 360 -17.11 -26.40 -4.46
N ILE A 361 -16.00 -25.67 -4.32
CA ILE A 361 -15.98 -24.21 -4.29
C ILE A 361 -16.42 -23.63 -5.63
N LEU A 362 -15.88 -24.13 -6.75
CA LEU A 362 -16.29 -23.72 -8.10
C LEU A 362 -17.79 -24.00 -8.35
N HIS A 363 -18.30 -25.11 -7.84
CA HIS A 363 -19.71 -25.44 -7.97
C HIS A 363 -20.59 -24.48 -7.15
N ARG A 364 -20.17 -24.11 -5.94
CA ARG A 364 -20.88 -23.10 -5.11
C ARG A 364 -20.84 -21.72 -5.75
N ILE A 365 -19.71 -21.31 -6.33
CA ILE A 365 -19.58 -20.04 -7.08
C ILE A 365 -20.59 -20.01 -8.23
N LYS A 366 -20.66 -21.07 -9.05
CA LYS A 366 -21.62 -21.17 -10.16
C LYS A 366 -23.10 -21.17 -9.73
N LEU A 367 -23.39 -21.59 -8.49
CA LEU A 367 -24.73 -21.56 -7.92
C LEU A 367 -25.11 -20.12 -7.54
N ILE A 368 -24.19 -19.41 -6.90
CA ILE A 368 -24.36 -18.01 -6.51
C ILE A 368 -24.45 -17.09 -7.74
N GLU A 369 -23.65 -17.33 -8.78
CA GLU A 369 -23.72 -16.58 -10.04
C GLU A 369 -25.10 -16.73 -10.71
N LYS A 370 -25.75 -17.89 -10.58
CA LYS A 370 -27.12 -18.11 -11.09
C LYS A 370 -28.21 -17.43 -10.28
N GLU A 371 -27.99 -17.18 -9.00
CA GLU A 371 -28.95 -16.49 -8.12
C GLU A 371 -28.88 -14.95 -8.25
N HIS A 372 -27.88 -14.42 -8.96
CA HIS A 372 -27.73 -12.98 -9.24
C HIS A 372 -28.15 -12.57 -10.66
N ASP A 373 -28.45 -13.53 -11.55
CA ASP A 373 -28.98 -13.31 -12.90
C ASP A 373 -30.53 -13.42 -12.97
N GLU A 374 -31.20 -13.56 -11.82
CA GLU A 374 -32.66 -13.40 -11.63
C GLU A 374 -32.95 -12.11 -10.82
#